data_AF-A0A543E9Z1-F1
#
_entry.id   AF-A0A543E9Z1-F1
#
_cell.length_a   1.000
_cell.length_b   1.000
_cell.length_c   1.000
_cell.angle_alpha   90.00
_cell.angle_beta   90.00
_cell.angle_gamma   90.00
#
_symmetry.space_group_name_H-M   'P 1'
#
loop_
_entity.id
_entity.type
_entity.pdbx_description
1 polymer ?
#
loop_
_entity_poly.entity_id
_entity_poly.type
_entity_poly.pdbx_seq_one_letter_code
_entity_poly.pdbx_strand_id
1 'polypeptide(L)'
;MCNCSKPITKTECQILRKYVNDPEGRTFIYHVFDGERGLEIAQVPQGINPNQIAIAREFIGSDGLPEWYYVKEHPCLYEKT
;
A
#
# COMPACT_ATOMS: atom_id res chain seq x y z
N MET A 1 -13.35 4.49 6.55
CA MET A 1 -12.57 5.70 6.93
C MET A 1 -11.13 5.25 7.05
N CYS A 2 -10.27 5.67 6.12
CA CYS A 2 -8.87 5.24 6.09
C CYS A 2 -8.12 5.96 7.22
N ASN A 3 -7.66 5.22 8.22
CA ASN A 3 -6.84 5.76 9.30
C ASN A 3 -5.38 5.62 8.84
N CYS A 4 -4.95 6.53 7.96
CA CYS A 4 -3.56 6.64 7.53
C CYS A 4 -2.73 7.15 8.71
N SER A 5 -2.49 6.30 9.72
CA SER A 5 -1.80 6.69 10.95
C SER A 5 -0.33 7.06 10.74
N LYS A 6 0.19 6.94 9.51
CA LYS A 6 1.45 7.58 9.10
C LYS A 6 1.20 8.59 7.97
N PRO A 7 1.66 9.84 8.12
CA PRO A 7 1.64 10.81 7.04
C PRO A 7 2.59 10.32 5.94
N ILE A 8 2.05 10.08 4.73
CA ILE A 8 2.87 9.82 3.55
C ILE A 8 3.62 11.09 3.17
N THR A 9 4.94 10.99 3.02
CA THR A 9 5.79 12.10 2.58
C THR A 9 5.59 12.41 1.10
N LYS A 10 5.96 13.62 0.67
CA LYS A 10 5.89 14.02 -0.76
C LYS A 10 6.66 13.06 -1.68
N THR A 11 7.79 12.54 -1.22
CA THR A 11 8.61 11.57 -1.97
C THR A 11 7.88 10.25 -2.16
N GLU A 12 7.23 9.75 -1.11
CA GLU A 12 6.42 8.53 -1.20
C GLU A 12 5.23 8.71 -2.15
N CYS A 13 4.58 9.88 -2.17
CA CYS A 13 3.51 10.16 -3.14
C CYS A 13 3.98 10.15 -4.61
N GLN A 14 5.21 10.58 -4.89
CA GLN A 14 5.79 10.46 -6.24
C GLN A 14 6.00 9.00 -6.63
N ILE A 15 6.41 8.17 -5.66
CA ILE A 15 6.55 6.72 -5.84
C ILE A 15 5.18 6.08 -6.13
N LEU A 16 4.12 6.48 -5.43
CA LEU A 16 2.77 5.98 -5.68
C LEU A 16 2.25 6.31 -7.09
N ARG A 17 2.56 7.50 -7.60
CA ARG A 17 2.22 7.90 -8.98
C ARG A 17 2.95 7.06 -10.04
N LYS A 18 4.09 6.46 -9.73
CA LYS A 18 4.76 5.53 -10.64
C LYS A 18 3.97 4.22 -10.74
N TYR A 19 3.51 3.70 -9.61
CA TYR A 19 2.80 2.42 -9.54
C TYR A 19 1.34 2.46 -10.00
N VAL A 20 0.69 3.64 -9.95
CA VAL A 20 -0.70 3.78 -10.42
C VAL A 20 -0.84 3.67 -11.93
N ASN A 21 0.22 4.07 -12.65
CA ASN A 21 0.30 4.05 -14.11
C ASN A 21 0.82 2.71 -14.65
N ASP A 22 1.08 1.74 -13.78
CA ASP A 22 1.50 0.41 -14.20
C ASP A 22 0.35 -0.30 -14.93
N PRO A 23 0.55 -0.78 -16.17
CA PRO A 23 -0.48 -1.49 -16.92
C PRO A 23 -0.93 -2.81 -16.27
N GLU A 24 -0.11 -3.44 -15.41
CA GLU A 24 -0.52 -4.62 -14.63
C GLU A 24 -1.42 -4.26 -13.44
N GLY A 25 -1.47 -2.96 -13.09
CA GLY A 25 -2.55 -2.26 -12.40
C GLY A 25 -2.80 -2.61 -10.94
N ARG A 26 -2.59 -3.85 -10.50
CA ARG A 26 -2.95 -4.36 -9.18
C ARG A 26 -1.85 -4.12 -8.14
N THR A 27 -1.51 -2.86 -7.91
CA THR A 27 -0.55 -2.47 -6.88
C THR A 27 -1.23 -2.05 -5.59
N PHE A 28 -0.87 -2.69 -4.48
CA PHE A 28 -1.41 -2.44 -3.15
C PHE A 28 -0.33 -1.88 -2.22
N ILE A 29 -0.75 -1.01 -1.32
CA ILE A 29 0.08 -0.51 -0.23
C ILE A 29 -0.29 -1.28 1.02
N TYR A 30 0.71 -1.79 1.70
CA TYR A 30 0.61 -2.59 2.90
C TYR A 30 1.19 -1.83 4.09
N HIS A 31 0.51 -1.89 5.21
CA HIS A 31 1.02 -1.36 6.46
C HIS A 31 1.82 -2.43 7.19
N VAL A 32 3.07 -2.13 7.53
CA VAL A 32 3.98 -3.02 8.24
C VAL A 32 4.34 -2.38 9.58
N PHE A 33 3.78 -2.93 10.65
CA PHE A 33 3.99 -2.46 12.02
C PHE A 33 5.04 -3.30 12.74
N ASP A 34 6.25 -3.37 12.19
CA ASP A 34 7.40 -4.07 12.80
C ASP A 34 8.41 -3.13 13.48
N GLY A 35 8.12 -1.83 13.48
CA GLY A 35 9.00 -0.80 14.05
C GLY A 35 10.05 -0.24 13.07
N GLU A 36 10.26 -0.87 11.91
CA GLU A 36 11.30 -0.48 10.94
C GLU A 36 10.73 -0.11 9.57
N ARG A 37 9.84 -0.92 8.98
CA ARG A 37 9.43 -0.82 7.57
C ARG A 37 8.31 0.19 7.32
N GLY A 38 7.29 0.26 8.19
CA GLY A 38 6.21 1.24 8.08
C GLY A 38 5.24 1.00 6.91
N LEU A 39 5.58 1.44 5.69
CA LEU A 39 4.74 1.31 4.50
C LEU A 39 5.49 0.54 3.41
N GLU A 40 4.87 -0.50 2.87
CA GLU A 40 5.43 -1.33 1.80
C GLU A 40 4.47 -1.41 0.62
N ILE A 41 5.01 -1.62 -0.58
CA ILE A 41 4.21 -1.68 -1.81
C ILE A 41 4.43 -3.02 -2.50
N ALA A 42 3.35 -3.68 -2.90
CA ALA A 42 3.43 -4.94 -3.62
C ALA A 42 2.45 -4.99 -4.80
N GLN A 43 2.91 -5.58 -5.90
CA GLN A 43 2.04 -5.98 -7.01
C GLN A 43 1.41 -7.34 -6.70
N VAL A 44 0.10 -7.42 -6.91
CA VAL A 44 -0.68 -8.63 -6.70
C VAL A 44 -1.21 -9.11 -8.04
N PRO A 45 -0.70 -10.24 -8.58
CA PRO A 45 -1.14 -10.77 -9.87
C PRO A 45 -2.66 -10.99 -9.93
N GLN A 46 -3.26 -10.88 -11.11
CA GLN A 46 -4.69 -11.12 -11.30
C GLN A 46 -5.10 -12.52 -10.79
N GLY A 47 -6.22 -12.61 -10.07
CA GLY A 47 -6.69 -13.85 -9.46
C GLY A 47 -6.09 -14.18 -8.09
N ILE A 48 -5.01 -13.50 -7.68
CA ILE A 48 -4.44 -13.64 -6.33
C ILE A 48 -5.13 -12.68 -5.36
N ASN A 49 -5.41 -13.16 -4.14
CA ASN A 49 -5.96 -12.36 -3.06
C ASN A 49 -4.82 -11.57 -2.39
N PRO A 50 -4.92 -10.24 -2.23
CA PRO A 50 -3.89 -9.44 -1.57
C PRO A 50 -3.56 -9.90 -0.14
N ASN A 51 -4.51 -10.53 0.57
CA ASN A 51 -4.26 -11.13 1.90
C ASN A 51 -3.24 -12.26 1.84
N GLN A 52 -3.23 -13.06 0.77
CA GLN A 52 -2.25 -14.15 0.61
C GLN A 52 -0.84 -13.60 0.46
N ILE A 53 -0.70 -12.51 -0.29
CA ILE A 53 0.59 -11.81 -0.44
C ILE A 53 1.02 -11.19 0.89
N ALA A 54 0.08 -10.57 1.63
CA ALA A 54 0.38 -10.02 2.95
C ALA A 54 0.89 -11.08 3.93
N ILE A 55 0.20 -12.22 4.02
CA ILE A 55 0.61 -13.32 4.90
C ILE A 55 1.99 -13.88 4.47
N ALA A 56 2.19 -14.10 3.17
CA ALA A 56 3.44 -14.65 2.65
C ALA A 56 4.66 -13.73 2.82
N ARG A 57 4.43 -12.41 2.91
CA ARG A 57 5.48 -11.39 3.06
C ARG A 57 5.50 -10.74 4.45
N GLU A 58 4.72 -11.27 5.39
CA GLU A 58 4.61 -10.77 6.75
C GLU A 58 4.21 -9.28 6.83
N PHE A 59 3.33 -8.86 5.91
CA PHE A 59 2.71 -7.53 5.93
C PHE A 59 1.50 -7.54 6.86
N ILE A 60 1.79 -7.40 8.15
CA ILE A 60 0.81 -7.50 9.21
C ILE A 60 0.63 -6.14 9.90
N GLY A 61 -0.65 -5.79 10.07
CA GLY A 61 -1.13 -4.63 10.81
C GLY A 61 -0.84 -4.71 12.30
N SER A 62 -1.06 -3.60 13.00
CA SER A 62 -0.91 -3.55 14.47
C SER A 62 -1.94 -4.41 15.22
N ASP A 63 -3.03 -4.79 14.57
CA ASP A 63 -4.08 -5.69 15.05
C ASP A 63 -3.78 -7.18 14.79
N GLY A 64 -2.65 -7.49 14.14
CA GLY A 64 -2.28 -8.86 13.77
C GLY A 64 -2.94 -9.35 12.47
N LEU A 65 -3.62 -8.48 11.72
CA LEU A 65 -4.29 -8.83 10.47
C LEU A 65 -3.62 -8.16 9.27
N PRO A 66 -3.75 -8.74 8.05
CA PRO A 66 -3.37 -8.05 6.83
C PRO A 66 -4.10 -6.71 6.67
N GLU A 67 -3.34 -5.62 6.63
CA GLU A 67 -3.87 -4.28 6.37
C GLU A 67 -3.27 -3.74 5.08
N TRP A 68 -4.13 -3.52 4.08
CA TRP A 68 -3.74 -3.00 2.78
C TRP A 68 -4.83 -2.16 2.14
N TYR A 69 -4.42 -1.30 1.20
CA TYR A 69 -5.32 -0.51 0.37
C TYR A 69 -4.77 -0.41 -1.04
N TYR A 70 -5.66 -0.16 -2.01
CA TYR A 70 -5.24 -0.06 -3.39
C TYR A 70 -4.54 1.28 -3.61
N VAL A 71 -3.40 1.29 -4.33
CA VAL A 71 -2.63 2.52 -4.58
C VAL A 71 -3.53 3.64 -5.13
N LYS A 72 -4.50 3.31 -5.98
CA LYS A 72 -5.47 4.25 -6.59
C LYS A 72 -6.37 4.98 -5.60
N GLU A 73 -6.53 4.45 -4.40
CA GLU A 73 -7.37 5.02 -3.35
C GLU A 73 -6.65 6.08 -2.52
N HIS A 74 -5.32 6.21 -2.67
CA HIS A 74 -4.56 7.12 -1.83
C HIS A 74 -4.82 8.60 -2.20
N PRO A 75 -5.25 9.46 -1.25
CA PRO A 75 -5.70 10.83 -1.53
C PRO A 75 -4.61 11.70 -2.16
N CYS A 76 -3.32 11.46 -1.89
CA CYS A 76 -2.25 12.27 -2.47
C CYS A 76 -2.05 12.10 -3.98
N LEU A 77 -2.69 11.09 -4.59
CA LEU A 77 -2.77 11.01 -6.06
C LEU A 77 -3.62 12.15 -6.65
N TYR A 78 -4.57 12.67 -5.88
CA TYR A 78 -5.53 13.68 -6.31
C TYR A 78 -5.28 15.07 -5.72
N GLU A 79 -4.30 15.19 -4.81
CA GLU A 79 -3.81 16.49 -4.36
C GLU A 79 -3.25 17.25 -5.56
N LYS A 80 -3.92 18.35 -5.92
CA LYS A 80 -3.43 19.29 -6.92
C LYS A 80 -2.20 19.97 -6.33
N THR A 81 -1.04 19.61 -6.90
CA THR A 81 0.24 20.31 -6.68
C THR A 81 0.10 21.81 -6.93
#